data_AF-A0A960ER51-F1
#
_entry.id   AF-A0A960ER51-F1
#
_cell.length_a   1.000
_cell.length_b   1.000
_cell.length_c   1.000
_cell.angle_alpha   90.00
_cell.angle_beta   90.00
_cell.angle_gamma   90.00
#
_symmetry.space_group_name_H-M   'P 1'
#
loop_
_entity.id
_entity.type
_entity.pdbx_description
1 polymer ?
#
loop_
_entity_poly.entity_id
_entity_poly.type
_entity_poly.pdbx_seq_one_letter_code
_entity_poly.pdbx_strand_id
1 'polypeptide(L)' 'LCRDSILAAPIVLDLALFMDLANRAGQSGVQEFLSFYLKSPQPVGGLPPEHDIFIQQIKLKNTLREWMGEEPVTHSEA' A
#
# COMPACT_ATOMS: atom_id res chain seq x y z
N LEU A 1 21.86 16.81 3.80
CA LEU A 1 20.71 17.39 3.10
C LEU A 1 20.12 16.30 2.23
N CYS A 2 18.91 15.82 2.54
CA CYS A 2 18.25 14.84 1.68
C CYS A 2 17.97 15.47 0.32
N ARG A 3 18.18 14.70 -0.76
CA ARG A 3 17.70 15.10 -2.09
C ARG A 3 16.27 14.62 -2.19
N ASP A 4 15.33 15.45 -1.73
CA ASP A 4 13.92 15.09 -1.63
C ASP A 4 13.37 14.56 -2.94
N SER A 5 13.74 15.16 -4.08
CA SER A 5 13.35 14.67 -5.41
C SER A 5 13.87 13.28 -5.73
N ILE A 6 15.05 12.89 -5.25
CA ILE A 6 15.60 11.54 -5.47
C ILE A 6 14.83 10.51 -4.65
N LEU A 7 14.35 10.88 -3.46
CA LEU A 7 13.54 10.00 -2.63
C LEU A 7 12.07 9.96 -3.09
N ALA A 8 11.53 11.07 -3.59
CA ALA A 8 10.13 11.19 -3.99
C ALA A 8 9.84 10.60 -5.38
N ALA A 9 10.74 10.75 -6.35
CA ALA A 9 10.54 10.23 -7.70
C ALA A 9 10.22 8.72 -7.76
N PRO A 10 10.95 7.81 -7.06
CA PRO A 10 10.60 6.39 -7.07
C PRO A 10 9.25 6.12 -6.38
N ILE A 11 8.92 6.84 -5.30
CA ILE A 11 7.62 6.70 -4.61
C ILE A 11 6.46 7.03 -5.56
N VAL A 12 6.58 8.10 -6.35
CA VAL A 12 5.55 8.49 -7.33
C VAL A 12 5.43 7.47 -8.45
N LEU A 13 6.55 6.91 -8.91
CA LEU A 13 6.53 5.86 -9.93
C LEU A 13 5.83 4.59 -9.41
N ASP A 14 6.15 4.14 -8.20
CA ASP A 14 5.50 3.00 -7.56
C ASP A 14 3.99 3.21 -7.44
N LEU A 15 3.56 4.39 -6.97
CA LEU A 15 2.15 4.74 -6.88
C LEU A 15 1.44 4.67 -8.24
N ALA A 16 2.05 5.20 -9.30
CA ALA A 16 1.47 5.16 -10.64
C ALA A 16 1.30 3.71 -11.14
N LEU A 17 2.30 2.86 -10.92
CA LEU A 17 2.26 1.45 -11.30
C LEU A 17 1.21 0.68 -10.50
N PHE A 18 1.12 0.89 -9.18
CA PHE A 18 0.13 0.19 -8.36
C PHE A 18 -1.30 0.69 -8.59
N MET A 19 -1.51 1.96 -8.91
CA MET A 19 -2.82 2.47 -9.30
C MET A 19 -3.31 1.84 -10.62
N ASP A 20 -2.42 1.69 -11.61
CA ASP A 20 -2.75 0.99 -12.85
C ASP A 20 -3.04 -0.50 -12.59
N LEU A 21 -2.24 -1.16 -11.73
CA LEU A 21 -2.50 -2.54 -11.32
C LEU A 21 -3.86 -2.69 -10.63
N ALA A 22 -4.18 -1.82 -9.67
CA ALA A 22 -5.46 -1.84 -8.97
C ALA A 22 -6.64 -1.69 -9.94
N ASN A 23 -6.53 -0.78 -10.91
CA ASN A 23 -7.53 -0.60 -11.95
C ASN A 23 -7.71 -1.88 -12.80
N ARG A 24 -6.61 -2.53 -13.20
CA ARG A 24 -6.65 -3.80 -13.95
C ARG A 24 -7.20 -4.97 -13.12
N ALA A 25 -6.98 -4.94 -11.81
CA ALA A 25 -7.57 -5.88 -10.86
C ALA A 25 -9.04 -5.59 -10.53
N GLY A 26 -9.66 -4.60 -11.18
CA GLY A 26 -11.07 -4.24 -10.98
C GLY A 26 -11.34 -3.52 -9.66
N GLN A 27 -10.30 -3.04 -8.96
CA GLN A 27 -10.46 -2.30 -7.72
C GLN A 27 -10.95 -0.88 -7.97
N SER A 28 -11.76 -0.37 -7.05
CA SER A 28 -12.28 1.00 -7.09
C SER A 28 -12.41 1.58 -5.70
N GLY A 29 -12.61 2.90 -5.62
CA GLY A 29 -12.70 3.61 -4.33
C GLY A 29 -11.35 3.77 -3.64
N VAL A 30 -11.38 3.90 -2.32
CA VAL A 30 -10.19 4.16 -1.50
C VAL A 30 -9.30 2.91 -1.46
N GLN A 31 -8.05 3.05 -1.94
CA GLN A 31 -7.07 1.97 -2.00
C GLN A 31 -6.20 1.97 -0.73
N GLU A 32 -6.70 1.42 0.38
CA GLU A 32 -5.99 1.43 1.66
C GLU A 32 -4.60 0.79 1.61
N PHE A 33 -4.40 -0.22 0.76
CA PHE A 33 -3.11 -0.90 0.65
C PHE A 33 -1.98 0.01 0.13
N LEU A 34 -2.31 1.15 -0.50
CA LEU A 34 -1.35 2.18 -0.92
C LEU A 34 -0.92 3.12 0.23
N SER A 35 -1.46 2.95 1.45
CA SER A 35 -1.15 3.80 2.60
C SER A 35 0.34 3.86 2.92
N PHE A 36 1.09 2.80 2.59
CA PHE A 36 2.54 2.69 2.75
C PHE A 36 3.32 3.86 2.12
N TYR A 37 2.80 4.44 1.03
CA TYR A 37 3.44 5.52 0.28
C TYR A 37 2.98 6.92 0.68
N LEU A 38 2.02 7.05 1.61
CA LEU A 38 1.34 8.31 1.90
C LEU A 38 1.55 8.75 3.36
N LYS A 39 1.90 10.03 3.53
CA LYS A 39 2.04 10.64 4.87
C LYS A 39 0.71 10.67 5.64
N SER A 40 -0.40 10.85 4.93
CA SER A 40 -1.75 10.97 5.48
C SER A 40 -2.69 10.09 4.66
N PRO A 41 -2.69 8.77 4.90
CA PRO A 41 -3.53 7.86 4.14
C PRO A 41 -5.01 8.10 4.45
N GLN A 42 -5.85 7.87 3.45
CA GLN A 42 -7.30 7.98 3.62
C GLN A 42 -7.86 6.62 4.10
N PRO A 43 -8.49 6.56 5.29
CA PRO A 43 -9.10 5.34 5.79
C PRO A 43 -10.51 5.13 5.21
N VAL A 44 -10.93 3.87 5.12
CA VAL A 44 -12.31 3.47 4.83
C VAL A 44 -13.11 3.40 6.14
N GLY A 45 -14.39 3.78 6.09
CA GLY A 45 -15.33 3.52 7.18
C GLY A 45 -15.15 4.38 8.44
N GLY A 46 -14.42 5.51 8.36
CA GLY A 46 -14.29 6.46 9.46
C GLY A 46 -13.36 6.02 10.60
N LEU A 47 -12.63 4.91 10.40
CA LEU A 47 -11.55 4.49 11.30
C LEU A 47 -10.38 5.47 11.24
N PRO A 48 -9.55 5.57 12.30
CA PRO A 48 -8.32 6.34 12.22
C PRO A 48 -7.36 5.72 11.19
N PRO A 49 -6.56 6.55 10.49
CA PRO A 49 -5.55 6.05 9.57
C PRO A 49 -4.46 5.26 10.31
N GLU A 50 -4.08 4.12 9.74
CA GLU A 50 -2.90 3.37 10.19
C GLU A 50 -1.64 4.12 9.80
N HIS A 51 -0.67 4.23 10.72
CA HIS A 51 0.60 4.93 10.52
C HIS A 51 1.83 4.06 10.84
N ASP A 52 1.63 2.83 11.34
CA ASP A 52 2.70 1.85 11.46
C ASP A 52 3.11 1.36 10.08
N ILE A 53 4.34 1.71 9.68
CA ILE A 53 4.88 1.41 8.35
C ILE A 53 4.97 -0.10 8.08
N PHE A 54 5.16 -0.93 9.10
CA PHE A 54 5.23 -2.39 8.94
C PHE A 54 3.84 -2.98 8.74
N ILE A 55 2.83 -2.49 9.47
CA ILE A 55 1.43 -2.87 9.25
C ILE A 55 0.98 -2.47 7.84
N GLN A 56 1.31 -1.26 7.40
CA GLN A 56 1.02 -0.81 6.04
C GLN A 56 1.74 -1.66 4.98
N GLN A 57 2.99 -2.08 5.23
CA GLN A 57 3.73 -2.98 4.34
C GLN A 57 3.10 -4.38 4.26
N ILE A 58 2.60 -4.90 5.39
CA ILE A 58 1.86 -6.17 5.44
C ILE A 58 0.58 -6.06 4.63
N LYS A 59 -0.19 -4.96 4.79
CA LYS A 59 -1.39 -4.70 3.99
C LYS A 59 -1.07 -4.71 2.49
N LEU A 60 -0.04 -3.96 2.06
CA LEU A 60 0.43 -3.95 0.67
C LEU A 60 0.74 -5.36 0.16
N LYS A 61 1.55 -6.13 0.89
CA LYS A 61 1.94 -7.49 0.48
C LYS A 61 0.75 -8.44 0.45
N ASN A 62 -0.11 -8.42 1.46
CA ASN A 62 -1.24 -9.34 1.56
C ASN A 62 -2.29 -9.06 0.48
N THR A 63 -2.53 -7.79 0.12
CA THR A 63 -3.39 -7.46 -1.02
C THR A 63 -2.85 -8.04 -2.33
N LEU A 64 -1.53 -7.93 -2.58
CA LEU A 64 -0.92 -8.53 -3.78
C LEU A 64 -0.97 -10.06 -3.77
N ARG A 65 -0.70 -10.68 -2.61
CA ARG A 65 -0.78 -12.14 -2.44
C ARG A 65 -2.20 -12.65 -2.70
N GLU A 66 -3.20 -11.98 -2.15
CA GLU A 66 -4.60 -12.30 -2.38
C GLU A 66 -4.95 -12.25 -3.87
N TRP A 67 -4.53 -11.21 -4.59
CA TRP A 67 -4.74 -11.13 -6.05
C TRP A 67 -4.00 -12.20 -6.84
N MET A 68 -2.91 -12.75 -6.30
CA MET A 68 -2.17 -13.86 -6.88
C MET A 68 -2.69 -15.24 -6.45
N GLY A 69 -3.70 -15.31 -5.56
CA GLY A 69 -4.20 -16.57 -5.01
C GLY A 69 -3.26 -17.22 -3.99
N GLU A 70 -2.37 -16.44 -3.37
CA GLU A 70 -1.47 -16.88 -2.31
C GLU A 70 -2.04 -16.60 -0.91
N GLU A 71 -1.69 -17.46 0.06
CA GLU A 71 -2.07 -17.28 1.47
C GLU A 71 -1.46 -15.99 2.07
N PRO A 72 -2.22 -15.19 2.85
CA PRO A 72 -1.71 -14.01 3.53
C PRO A 72 -0.56 -14.32 4.48
N VAL A 73 0.42 -13.41 4.55
CA VAL A 73 1.47 -13.49 5.57
C VAL A 73 0.91 -12.94 6.87
N THR A 74 0.80 -13.81 7.87
CA THR A 74 0.55 -13.46 9.28
C THR A 74 1.82 -13.65 10.08
N HIS A 75 2.08 -12.81 11.09
CA HIS A 75 3.30 -12.83 11.92
C HIS A 75 3.42 -14.04 12.86
N SER A 76 2.80 -15.18 12.52
CA SER A 76 2.67 -16.36 13.38
C SER A 76 3.69 -17.47 13.09
N GLU A 77 4.71 -17.21 12.26
CA GLU A 77 5.86 -18.10 12.13
C GLU A 77 7.12 -17.42 12.67
N ALA A 78 7.39 -17.69 13.95
CA ALA A 78 8.69 -17.64 14.59
C ALA A 78 8.93 -18.99 15.27
#